data_AF-A0A814GEX9-F1
#
_entry.id   AF-A0A814GEX9-F1
#
_cell.length_a   1.000
_cell.length_b   1.000
_cell.length_c   1.000
_cell.angle_alpha   90.00
_cell.angle_beta   90.00
_cell.angle_gamma   90.00
#
_symmetry.space_group_name_H-M   'P 1'
#
loop_
_entity.id
_entity.type
_entity.pdbx_description
1 polymer ?
#
loop_
_entity_poly.entity_id
_entity_poly.type
_entity_poly.pdbx_seq_one_letter_code
_entity_poly.pdbx_strand_id
1 'polypeptide(L)'
;MFDWHQTFVLRWDVRHLEHDIIYWDIVVVTTLDNVQKDAYDTLIQQRSTINRIPLGVDYLVITDPGKIGNGGSTMHAMHVLEQQYGWEILRKKRILLIHAGGYSQRTPTTSCLGKIATSIPKGVIKFINKP
;
A
#
# COMPACT_ATOMS: atom_id res chain seq x y z
N MET A 1 -21.96 25.33 3.54
CA MET A 1 -20.51 25.23 3.80
C MET A 1 -20.19 23.75 3.82
N PHE A 2 -19.69 23.22 2.71
CA PHE A 2 -19.47 21.78 2.54
C PHE A 2 -18.23 21.38 3.34
N ASP A 3 -18.43 20.54 4.36
CA ASP A 3 -17.36 19.98 5.18
C ASP A 3 -16.63 18.89 4.37
N TRP A 4 -15.40 19.19 3.97
CA TRP A 4 -14.56 18.31 3.16
C TRP A 4 -13.98 17.12 3.96
N HIS A 5 -14.24 17.00 5.26
CA HIS A 5 -13.65 15.95 6.11
C HIS A 5 -14.37 14.58 6.07
N GLN A 6 -15.50 14.44 5.35
CA GLN A 6 -16.37 13.26 5.48
C GLN A 6 -16.39 12.27 4.29
N THR A 7 -15.92 12.64 3.09
CA THR A 7 -16.43 11.99 1.85
C THR A 7 -15.48 11.00 1.16
N PHE A 8 -14.27 10.72 1.66
CA PHE A 8 -13.35 9.80 0.99
C PHE A 8 -12.75 8.76 1.96
N VAL A 9 -13.02 7.48 1.69
CA VAL A 9 -12.27 6.35 2.28
C VAL A 9 -11.30 5.88 1.21
N LEU A 10 -10.02 6.02 1.52
CA LEU A 10 -8.96 5.36 0.77
C LEU A 10 -8.97 3.88 1.19
N ARG A 11 -8.66 2.97 0.26
CA ARG A 11 -8.67 1.51 0.51
C ARG A 11 -7.77 1.04 1.68
N TRP A 12 -6.90 1.91 2.17
CA TRP A 12 -5.99 1.70 3.31
C TRP A 12 -6.50 2.22 4.66
N ASP A 13 -7.62 2.93 4.69
CA ASP A 13 -8.17 3.48 5.93
C ASP A 13 -8.80 2.38 6.78
N VAL A 14 -8.09 2.00 7.84
CA VAL A 14 -8.46 0.88 8.72
C VAL A 14 -9.40 1.27 9.84
N ARG A 15 -9.85 2.53 9.96
CA ARG A 15 -10.72 3.00 11.04
C ARG A 15 -12.12 2.33 11.06
N HIS A 16 -12.41 1.52 10.05
CA HIS A 16 -13.66 0.77 9.89
C HIS A 16 -13.48 -0.75 10.05
N LEU A 17 -12.27 -1.22 10.37
CA LEU A 17 -12.00 -2.64 10.56
C LEU A 17 -12.28 -3.04 12.02
N GLU A 18 -12.97 -4.18 12.22
CA GLU A 18 -13.24 -4.74 13.56
C GLU A 18 -11.95 -5.18 14.28
N HIS A 19 -11.99 -5.29 15.61
CA HIS A 19 -10.82 -5.37 16.49
C HIS A 19 -10.03 -6.70 16.43
N ASP A 20 -10.44 -7.68 15.62
CA ASP A 20 -9.80 -9.01 15.51
C ASP A 20 -9.23 -9.32 14.11
N ILE A 21 -8.97 -8.30 13.28
CA ILE A 21 -8.37 -8.53 11.97
C ILE A 21 -6.87 -8.74 12.10
N ILE A 22 -6.44 -9.97 11.86
CA ILE A 22 -5.02 -10.33 11.75
C ILE A 22 -4.43 -9.57 10.55
N TYR A 23 -3.72 -8.46 10.77
CA TYR A 23 -3.16 -7.57 9.72
C TYR A 23 -1.72 -7.94 9.35
N TRP A 24 -1.21 -7.59 8.17
CA TRP A 24 0.16 -7.91 7.75
C TRP A 24 1.22 -7.39 8.73
N ASP A 25 2.28 -8.17 8.96
CA ASP A 25 3.39 -7.76 9.82
C ASP A 25 4.37 -6.83 9.06
N ILE A 26 4.53 -7.08 7.76
CA ILE A 26 5.38 -6.29 6.86
C ILE A 26 4.60 -6.01 5.57
N VAL A 27 4.65 -4.76 5.11
CA VAL A 27 4.09 -4.34 3.82
C VAL A 27 5.21 -3.77 2.97
N VAL A 28 5.48 -4.40 1.83
CA VAL A 28 6.51 -3.99 0.89
C VAL A 28 5.86 -3.40 -0.36
N VAL A 29 6.32 -2.21 -0.76
CA VAL A 29 5.92 -1.54 -2.00
C VAL A 29 7.15 -1.48 -2.92
N THR A 30 7.10 -2.18 -4.06
CA THR A 30 8.17 -2.06 -5.07
C THR A 30 7.89 -0.91 -6.03
N THR A 31 8.93 -0.16 -6.39
CA THR A 31 8.87 1.07 -7.18
C THR A 31 9.82 1.03 -8.37
N LEU A 32 9.50 1.80 -9.42
CA LEU A 32 10.30 1.82 -10.65
C LEU A 32 11.61 2.61 -10.50
N ASP A 33 11.58 3.69 -9.73
CA ASP A 33 12.68 4.62 -9.55
C ASP A 33 12.64 5.27 -8.16
N ASN A 34 13.69 6.03 -7.84
CA ASN A 34 13.82 6.70 -6.56
C ASN A 34 12.77 7.82 -6.37
N VAL A 35 12.27 8.43 -7.46
CA VAL A 35 11.24 9.47 -7.38
C VAL A 35 9.92 8.87 -6.89
N GLN A 36 9.55 7.69 -7.41
CA GLN A 36 8.40 6.94 -6.90
C GLN A 36 8.63 6.48 -5.46
N LYS A 37 9.84 6.03 -5.13
CA LYS A 37 10.19 5.63 -3.77
C LYS A 37 9.94 6.76 -2.77
N ASP A 38 10.51 7.94 -3.03
CA ASP A 38 10.36 9.12 -2.16
C ASP A 38 8.89 9.52 -1.99
N ALA A 39 8.09 9.41 -3.06
CA ALA A 39 6.66 9.70 -3.02
C ALA A 39 5.89 8.70 -2.13
N TYR A 40 6.19 7.40 -2.22
CA TYR A 40 5.57 6.38 -1.35
C TYR A 40 6.04 6.48 0.10
N ASP A 41 7.33 6.74 0.33
CA ASP A 41 7.87 6.93 1.67
C ASP A 41 7.18 8.13 2.36
N THR A 42 7.07 9.27 1.66
CA THR A 42 6.36 10.45 2.16
C THR A 42 4.89 10.14 2.46
N LEU A 43 4.23 9.40 1.58
CA LEU A 43 2.82 9.03 1.73
C LEU A 43 2.58 8.13 2.95
N ILE A 44 3.44 7.13 3.15
CA ILE A 44 3.37 6.21 4.29
C ILE A 44 3.58 6.98 5.59
N GLN A 45 4.59 7.86 5.64
CA GLN A 45 4.85 8.72 6.79
C GLN A 45 3.64 9.60 7.12
N GLN A 46 3.10 10.29 6.11
CA GLN A 46 1.91 11.14 6.28
C GLN A 46 0.70 10.36 6.79
N ARG A 47 0.50 9.11 6.36
CA ARG A 47 -0.64 8.30 6.83
C ARG A 47 -0.42 7.73 8.21
N SER A 48 0.82 7.40 8.56
CA SER A 48 1.18 6.93 9.89
C SER A 48 0.94 8.02 10.94
N THR A 49 1.35 9.27 10.67
CA THR A 49 1.18 10.40 11.61
C THR A 49 -0.27 10.73 11.94
N ILE A 50 -1.19 10.44 11.03
CA ILE A 50 -2.63 10.65 11.22
C ILE A 50 -3.41 9.36 11.54
N ASN A 51 -2.71 8.27 11.89
CA ASN A 51 -3.29 6.96 12.23
C ASN A 51 -4.26 6.42 11.17
N ARG A 52 -3.96 6.64 9.89
CA ARG A 52 -4.76 6.14 8.75
C ARG A 52 -4.29 4.80 8.23
N ILE A 53 -3.17 4.28 8.72
CA ILE A 53 -2.68 2.92 8.50
C ILE A 53 -2.34 2.30 9.86
N PRO A 54 -2.40 0.97 10.02
CA PRO A 54 -2.06 0.32 11.29
C PRO A 54 -0.65 0.66 11.76
N LEU A 55 -0.55 1.04 13.03
CA LEU A 55 0.71 1.21 13.75
C LEU A 55 1.28 -0.16 14.12
N GLY A 56 2.61 -0.30 14.12
CA GLY A 56 3.29 -1.57 14.43
C GLY A 56 3.45 -2.52 13.22
N VAL A 57 3.15 -2.04 12.02
CA VAL A 57 3.46 -2.72 10.75
C VAL A 57 4.72 -2.09 10.15
N ASP A 58 5.64 -2.92 9.67
CA ASP A 58 6.82 -2.45 8.98
C ASP A 58 6.49 -2.17 7.50
N TYR A 59 6.45 -0.89 7.13
CA TYR A 59 6.25 -0.47 5.75
C TYR A 59 7.60 -0.20 5.08
N LEU A 60 7.88 -0.89 3.98
CA LEU A 60 9.14 -0.79 3.23
C LEU A 60 8.86 -0.43 1.79
N VAL A 61 9.54 0.60 1.29
CA VAL A 61 9.50 0.97 -0.13
C VAL A 61 10.83 0.61 -0.76
N ILE A 62 10.80 -0.30 -1.73
CA ILE A 62 11.99 -0.84 -2.39
C ILE A 62 11.97 -0.40 -3.85
N THR A 63 13.09 0.10 -4.35
CA THR A 63 13.25 0.41 -5.78
C THR A 63 13.90 -0.78 -6.46
N ASP A 64 13.24 -1.30 -7.48
CA ASP A 64 13.78 -2.45 -8.22
C ASP A 64 14.99 -2.00 -9.06
N PRO A 65 16.03 -2.83 -9.24
CA PRO A 65 17.28 -2.45 -9.94
C PRO A 65 17.10 -2.26 -11.46
N GLY A 66 15.87 -2.33 -11.96
CA GLY A 66 15.53 -2.16 -13.37
C GLY A 66 14.13 -2.70 -13.69
N LYS A 67 13.77 -2.68 -14.97
CA LYS A 67 12.47 -3.21 -15.45
C LYS A 67 12.51 -4.73 -15.59
N ILE A 68 12.68 -5.41 -14.46
CA ILE A 68 12.84 -6.87 -14.37
C ILE A 68 11.49 -7.62 -14.30
N GLY A 69 10.37 -6.88 -14.36
CA GLY A 69 9.01 -7.40 -14.22
C GLY A 69 8.69 -7.86 -12.79
N ASN A 70 7.42 -8.13 -12.51
CA ASN A 70 6.94 -8.43 -11.16
C ASN A 70 7.69 -9.59 -10.47
N GLY A 71 8.05 -10.64 -11.23
CA GLY A 71 8.81 -11.78 -10.70
C GLY A 71 10.22 -11.38 -10.25
N GLY A 72 10.91 -10.57 -11.05
CA GLY A 72 12.22 -10.01 -10.68
C GLY A 72 12.12 -9.08 -9.48
N SER A 73 11.13 -8.19 -9.47
CA SER A 73 10.84 -7.29 -8.35
C SER A 73 10.56 -8.06 -7.07
N THR A 74 9.84 -9.18 -7.17
CA THR A 74 9.58 -10.09 -6.04
C THR A 74 10.88 -10.67 -5.49
N MET A 75 11.73 -11.24 -6.35
CA MET A 75 13.00 -11.81 -5.90
C MET A 75 13.93 -10.76 -5.29
N HIS A 76 13.97 -9.56 -5.87
CA HIS A 76 14.74 -8.45 -5.33
C HIS A 76 14.22 -8.01 -3.96
N ALA A 77 12.91 -7.81 -3.82
CA ALA A 77 12.29 -7.48 -2.54
C ALA A 77 12.55 -8.56 -1.47
N MET A 78 12.46 -9.84 -1.84
CA MET A 78 12.79 -10.95 -0.93
C MET A 78 14.25 -10.94 -0.50
N HIS A 79 15.18 -10.63 -1.41
CA HIS A 79 16.60 -10.49 -1.07
C HIS A 79 16.83 -9.33 -0.09
N VAL A 80 16.21 -8.17 -0.31
CA VAL A 80 16.32 -7.02 0.62
C VAL A 80 15.74 -7.36 1.99
N LEU A 81 14.56 -8.01 2.03
CA LEU A 81 13.96 -8.46 3.28
C LEU A 81 14.87 -9.44 4.03
N GLU A 82 15.48 -10.37 3.32
CA GLU A 82 16.40 -11.37 3.86
C GLU A 82 17.62 -10.70 4.50
N GLN A 83 18.21 -9.72 3.83
CA GLN A 83 19.32 -8.93 4.36
C GLN A 83 18.93 -8.12 5.61
N GLN A 84 17.69 -7.61 5.67
CA GLN A 84 17.24 -6.74 6.76
C GLN A 84 16.77 -7.52 8.00
N TYR A 85 16.08 -8.64 7.83
CA TYR A 85 15.42 -9.37 8.92
C TYR A 85 15.96 -10.80 9.13
N GLY A 86 16.58 -11.40 8.12
CA GLY A 86 16.97 -12.81 8.13
C GLY A 86 15.79 -13.78 7.98
N TRP A 87 16.06 -14.96 7.39
CA TRP A 87 15.01 -15.94 7.09
C TRP A 87 14.25 -16.47 8.31
N GLU A 88 14.92 -16.64 9.45
CA GLU A 88 14.31 -17.18 10.67
C GLU A 88 13.17 -16.29 11.20
N ILE A 89 13.30 -14.98 11.01
CA ILE A 89 12.24 -14.02 11.36
C ILE A 89 11.18 -14.02 10.28
N LEU A 90 11.57 -13.85 9.01
CA LEU A 90 10.64 -13.71 7.89
C LEU A 90 9.66 -14.89 7.75
N ARG A 91 10.10 -16.13 8.04
CA ARG A 91 9.23 -17.33 7.99
C ARG A 91 8.04 -17.27 8.95
N LYS A 92 8.10 -16.41 9.97
CA LYS A 92 7.05 -16.22 10.98
C LYS A 92 6.19 -14.98 10.72
N LYS A 93 6.47 -14.24 9.64
CA LYS A 93 5.80 -12.98 9.30
C LYS A 93 4.84 -13.17 8.14
N ARG A 94 3.71 -12.48 8.20
CA ARG A 94 2.81 -12.30 7.05
C ARG A 94 3.28 -11.05 6.32
N ILE A 95 3.70 -11.24 5.07
CA ILE A 95 4.27 -10.17 4.24
C ILE A 95 3.34 -9.90 3.07
N LEU A 96 2.94 -8.64 2.91
CA LEU A 96 2.22 -8.17 1.72
C LEU A 96 3.20 -7.50 0.78
N LEU A 97 3.31 -8.02 -0.45
CA LEU A 97 4.11 -7.39 -1.51
C LEU A 97 3.21 -6.72 -2.53
N ILE A 98 3.49 -5.45 -2.83
CA ILE A 98 2.74 -4.62 -3.77
C ILE A 98 3.69 -4.12 -4.85
N HIS A 99 3.44 -4.53 -6.09
CA HIS A 99 4.14 -4.00 -7.24
C HIS A 99 3.50 -2.68 -7.70
N ALA A 100 4.06 -1.57 -7.23
CA ALA A 100 3.64 -0.23 -7.65
C ALA A 100 4.49 0.32 -8.81
N GLY A 101 5.68 -0.23 -9.02
CA GLY A 101 6.66 0.14 -10.05
C GLY A 101 6.28 -0.31 -11.46
N GLY A 102 5.22 0.29 -12.01
CA GLY A 102 4.84 0.13 -13.42
C GLY A 102 4.64 1.48 -14.10
N TYR A 103 4.67 1.48 -15.44
CA TYR A 103 4.25 2.63 -16.27
C TYR A 103 2.73 2.86 -16.14
N SER A 104 2.22 3.25 -14.96
CA SER A 104 0.87 3.77 -14.81
C SER A 104 0.76 5.18 -15.45
N GLN A 105 1.06 5.26 -16.75
CA GLN A 105 0.78 6.39 -17.65
C GLN A 105 -0.59 6.22 -18.34
N ARG A 106 -1.52 5.48 -17.73
CA ARG A 106 -2.90 5.37 -18.23
C ARG A 106 -3.87 5.94 -17.21
N THR A 107 -3.71 7.22 -16.92
CA THR A 107 -4.76 8.24 -16.67
C THR A 107 -4.09 9.50 -16.10
N PRO A 108 -4.24 10.69 -16.72
CA PRO A 108 -3.54 11.92 -16.31
C PRO A 108 -3.82 12.39 -14.87
N THR A 109 -4.92 11.91 -14.27
CA THR A 109 -5.38 12.30 -12.93
C THR A 109 -4.97 11.35 -11.81
N THR A 110 -4.20 10.28 -12.08
CA THR A 110 -3.96 9.17 -11.12
C THR A 110 -2.51 8.65 -11.09
N SER A 111 -1.54 9.47 -11.50
CA SER A 111 -0.31 9.00 -12.17
C SER A 111 0.99 8.93 -11.33
N CYS A 112 0.94 8.91 -9.99
CA CYS A 112 2.19 8.70 -9.20
C CYS A 112 2.03 7.65 -8.10
N LEU A 113 0.86 7.61 -7.45
CA LEU A 113 0.58 6.74 -6.29
C LEU A 113 -0.24 5.48 -6.64
N GLY A 114 -0.45 5.24 -7.94
CA GLY A 114 -1.25 4.13 -8.46
C GLY A 114 -2.72 4.14 -8.01
N LYS A 115 -3.47 3.13 -8.45
CA LYS A 115 -4.88 2.85 -8.07
C LYS A 115 -5.11 2.72 -6.56
N ILE A 116 -4.02 2.62 -5.80
CA ILE A 116 -3.98 2.49 -4.34
C ILE A 116 -4.39 3.79 -3.64
N ALA A 117 -4.07 4.94 -4.22
CA ALA A 117 -4.44 6.25 -3.69
C ALA A 117 -5.76 6.79 -4.27
N THR A 118 -6.43 6.04 -5.15
CA THR A 118 -7.74 6.43 -5.65
C THR A 118 -8.76 6.29 -4.53
N SER A 119 -9.37 7.40 -4.14
CA SER A 119 -10.51 7.38 -3.23
C SER A 119 -11.68 6.64 -3.88
N ILE A 120 -12.26 5.69 -3.15
CA ILE A 120 -13.50 5.05 -3.58
C ILE A 120 -14.65 5.87 -2.97
N PRO A 121 -15.66 6.28 -3.77
CA PRO A 121 -16.86 6.89 -3.21
C PRO A 121 -17.47 5.96 -2.16
N LYS A 122 -17.82 6.47 -0.97
CA LYS A 122 -18.59 5.71 0.01
C LYS A 122 -19.99 5.44 -0.55
N GLY A 123 -20.16 4.37 -1.31
CA GLY A 123 -21.46 3.85 -1.68
C GLY A 123 -22.06 3.08 -0.50
N VAL A 124 -23.21 3.51 0.01
CA VAL A 124 -24.06 2.63 0.82
C VAL A 124 -24.52 1.50 -0.11
N ILE A 125 -23.97 0.30 0.04
CA ILE A 125 -24.50 -0.89 -0.63
C ILE A 125 -25.83 -1.20 0.07
N LYS A 126 -26.93 -0.68 -0.47
CA LYS A 126 -28.26 -1.21 -0.17
C LYS A 126 -28.40 -2.50 -0.98
N PHE A 127 -28.39 -3.65 -0.30
CA PHE A 127 -28.97 -4.84 -0.88
C PHE A 127 -30.46 -4.56 -1.03
N ILE A 128 -30.87 -4.19 -2.24
CA ILE A 128 -32.27 -4.20 -2.62
C ILE A 128 -32.59 -5.68 -2.80
N ASN A 129 -33.20 -6.31 -1.78
CA ASN A 129 -33.92 -7.55 -2.04
C ASN A 129 -35.01 -7.19 -3.06
N LYS A 130 -34.80 -7.60 -4.30
CA LYS A 130 -35.89 -7.60 -5.28
C LYS A 130 -36.94 -8.62 -4.79
N PRO A 131 -38.24 -8.29 -4.94
CA PRO A 131 -39.34 -9.14 -4.51
C PRO A 131 -39.31 -10.51 -5.20
#